data_AF-A0AAF0BIK5-F1
#
_entry.id   AF-A0AAF0BIK5-F1
#
_cell.length_a   1.000
_cell.length_b   1.000
_cell.length_c   1.000
_cell.angle_alpha   90.00
_cell.angle_beta   90.00
_cell.angle_gamma   90.00
#
_symmetry.space_group_name_H-M   'P 1'
#
loop_
_entity.id
_entity.type
_entity.pdbx_description
1 polymer ?
#
loop_
_entity_poly.entity_id
_entity_poly.type
_entity_poly.pdbx_seq_one_letter_code
_entity_poly.pdbx_strand_id
1 'polypeptide(L)'
;MMKTKGLALTIIFQAESANYGESLGNVAALKKISRNNGEQYTYISRQAIRYNIAEQLGETLAPVSAEGSGDKKVVQFKADATIADYPELDFFGYLKTEKKSSGKKRSAKVRLSNAISLETFKGDTDFLTNKGQADKLGVNMNIAQAEIHQSYYRYTVTVDLDQIGIDSVDDIKLEAEEKNRRVAKLLDTIAFLYRDIRGRREDLKPLFIIGGVYDVKNPIFQNNVDVKDNKITVSKIEGVLYDTIVDDTYCGVVEEQFDNTEEIKEKLQATDMPTFFNSVKQKVAEYYESY
;
A
#
# COMPACT_ATOMS: atom_id res chain seq x y z
N MET A 1 -1.59 0.11 -30.55
CA MET A 1 -1.13 -0.37 -29.23
C MET A 1 -1.37 0.74 -28.23
N MET A 2 -1.77 0.43 -26.99
CA MET A 2 -1.87 1.45 -25.93
C MET A 2 -0.49 2.06 -25.67
N LYS A 3 -0.43 3.40 -25.54
CA LYS A 3 0.79 4.09 -25.08
C LYS A 3 1.15 3.57 -23.69
N THR A 4 2.43 3.34 -23.46
CA THR A 4 2.93 2.97 -22.14
C THR A 4 2.67 4.12 -21.16
N LYS A 5 1.76 3.92 -20.20
CA LYS A 5 1.52 4.85 -19.10
C LYS A 5 1.63 4.14 -17.75
N GLY A 6 2.21 4.85 -16.79
CA GLY A 6 2.34 4.42 -15.40
C GLY A 6 1.69 5.42 -14.46
N LEU A 7 0.85 4.94 -13.55
CA LEU A 7 0.44 5.74 -12.39
C LEU A 7 1.45 5.49 -11.27
N ALA A 8 2.02 6.54 -10.69
CA ALA A 8 2.90 6.42 -9.53
C ALA A 8 2.48 7.42 -8.45
N LEU A 9 2.25 6.91 -7.23
CA LEU A 9 1.79 7.66 -6.06
C LEU A 9 2.69 7.35 -4.87
N THR A 10 3.27 8.36 -4.23
CA THR A 10 3.98 8.22 -2.96
C THR A 10 3.17 8.89 -1.86
N ILE A 11 2.91 8.14 -0.79
CA ILE A 11 1.90 8.46 0.23
C ILE A 11 2.58 8.50 1.59
N ILE A 12 2.25 9.51 2.38
CA ILE A 12 2.50 9.56 3.82
C ILE A 12 1.15 9.44 4.55
N PHE A 13 1.10 8.59 5.56
CA PHE A 13 0.01 8.49 6.53
C PHE A 13 0.61 8.31 7.93
N GLN A 14 -0.19 8.42 8.98
CA GLN A 14 0.25 8.17 10.35
C GLN A 14 -0.43 6.91 10.88
N ALA A 15 0.30 6.05 11.61
CA ALA A 15 -0.28 4.86 12.22
C ALA A 15 0.47 4.43 13.49
N GLU A 16 -0.16 3.59 14.30
CA GLU A 16 0.39 3.06 15.53
C GLU A 16 0.55 1.53 15.48
N SER A 17 1.81 1.07 15.58
CA SER A 17 2.14 -0.33 15.86
C SER A 17 1.46 -1.33 14.89
N ALA A 18 1.42 -0.98 13.60
CA ALA A 18 0.49 -1.55 12.64
C ALA A 18 0.94 -2.88 11.97
N ASN A 19 2.14 -3.40 12.28
CA ASN A 19 2.57 -4.72 11.79
C ASN A 19 3.55 -5.42 12.73
N TYR A 20 3.10 -6.52 13.33
CA TYR A 20 3.92 -7.39 14.16
C TYR A 20 4.56 -8.53 13.35
N GLY A 21 5.73 -8.97 13.81
CA GLY A 21 6.41 -10.18 13.35
C GLY A 21 5.92 -11.42 14.11
N GLU A 22 6.71 -12.49 14.04
CA GLU A 22 6.52 -13.67 14.87
C GLU A 22 6.80 -13.32 16.34
N SER A 23 5.92 -13.77 17.23
CA SER A 23 6.07 -13.52 18.67
C SER A 23 7.13 -14.45 19.25
N LEU A 24 7.97 -13.92 20.14
CA LEU A 24 8.92 -14.71 20.93
C LEU A 24 8.40 -14.81 22.36
N GLY A 25 7.74 -15.94 22.68
CA GLY A 25 7.05 -16.12 23.96
C GLY A 25 5.91 -15.11 24.13
N ASN A 26 5.92 -14.36 25.24
CA ASN A 26 4.91 -13.33 25.55
C ASN A 26 5.26 -11.94 24.99
N VAL A 27 6.27 -11.84 24.12
CA VAL A 27 6.69 -10.57 23.51
C VAL A 27 6.24 -10.52 22.05
N ALA A 28 5.45 -9.52 21.75
CA ALA A 28 5.06 -9.18 20.40
C ALA A 28 5.97 -8.09 19.83
N ALA A 29 6.88 -8.50 18.95
CA ALA A 29 7.79 -7.58 18.28
C ALA A 29 7.17 -7.00 17.01
N LEU A 30 7.31 -5.69 16.81
CA LEU A 30 7.05 -5.02 15.55
C LEU A 30 8.03 -5.49 14.48
N LYS A 31 7.58 -5.51 13.22
CA LYS A 31 8.47 -5.69 12.08
C LYS A 31 9.34 -4.45 11.93
N LYS A 32 10.66 -4.64 11.92
CA LYS A 32 11.65 -3.56 11.88
C LYS A 32 12.70 -3.80 10.81
N ILE A 33 13.30 -2.72 10.34
CA ILE A 33 14.51 -2.72 9.51
C ILE A 33 15.54 -1.79 10.14
N SER A 34 16.83 -2.14 10.01
CA SER A 34 17.92 -1.28 10.45
C SER A 34 18.46 -0.46 9.29
N ARG A 35 18.77 0.82 9.53
CA ARG A 35 19.37 1.73 8.55
C ARG A 35 20.36 2.69 9.24
N ASN A 36 21.18 3.38 8.45
CA ASN A 36 22.16 4.35 8.93
C ASN A 36 23.09 3.72 9.98
N ASN A 37 23.34 4.42 11.09
CA ASN A 37 24.19 3.96 12.20
C ASN A 37 23.43 3.03 13.16
N GLY A 38 22.69 2.06 12.62
CA GLY A 38 21.95 1.06 13.42
C GLY A 38 20.59 1.51 13.92
N GLU A 39 20.07 2.64 13.43
CA GLU A 39 18.72 3.10 13.75
C GLU A 39 17.68 2.10 13.24
N GLN A 40 16.65 1.86 14.04
CA GLN A 40 15.56 0.95 13.69
C GLN A 40 14.34 1.74 13.24
N TYR A 41 13.70 1.24 12.19
CA TYR A 41 12.46 1.78 11.64
C TYR A 41 11.44 0.65 11.58
N THR A 42 10.23 0.90 12.04
CA THR A 42 9.14 -0.07 11.90
C THR A 42 8.62 -0.04 10.48
N TYR A 43 8.06 -1.16 10.00
CA TYR A 43 7.44 -1.17 8.69
C TYR A 43 6.20 -2.05 8.65
N ILE A 44 5.25 -1.66 7.82
CA ILE A 44 4.12 -2.48 7.40
C ILE A 44 4.51 -3.11 6.07
N SER A 45 4.45 -4.45 5.99
CA SER A 45 4.90 -5.13 4.80
C SER A 45 3.95 -4.87 3.63
N ARG A 46 4.50 -4.80 2.41
CA ARG A 46 3.69 -4.64 1.19
C ARG A 46 2.58 -5.69 1.05
N GLN A 47 2.80 -6.90 1.58
CA GLN A 47 1.80 -7.96 1.62
C GLN A 47 0.62 -7.62 2.55
N ALA A 48 0.89 -6.96 3.67
CA ALA A 48 -0.14 -6.50 4.59
C ALA A 48 -0.96 -5.34 4.00
N ILE A 49 -0.30 -4.39 3.32
CA ILE A 49 -0.98 -3.31 2.59
C ILE A 49 -1.82 -3.88 1.44
N ARG A 50 -1.24 -4.79 0.63
CA ARG A 50 -1.95 -5.51 -0.43
C ARG A 50 -3.20 -6.19 0.11
N TYR A 51 -3.08 -6.94 1.21
CA TYR A 51 -4.20 -7.65 1.82
C TYR A 51 -5.32 -6.68 2.20
N ASN A 52 -5.00 -5.57 2.87
CA ASN A 52 -5.97 -4.55 3.23
C ASN A 52 -6.66 -3.94 2.00
N ILE A 53 -5.90 -3.63 0.94
CA ILE A 53 -6.47 -3.11 -0.31
C ILE A 53 -7.40 -4.13 -0.95
N ALA A 54 -7.00 -5.40 -1.04
CA ALA A 54 -7.82 -6.44 -1.65
C ALA A 54 -9.16 -6.64 -0.91
N GLU A 55 -9.11 -6.72 0.43
CA GLU A 55 -10.31 -6.84 1.28
C GLU A 55 -11.23 -5.62 1.17
N GLN A 56 -10.66 -4.41 1.09
CA GLN A 56 -11.41 -3.15 1.06
C GLN A 56 -11.75 -2.66 -0.35
N LEU A 57 -11.34 -3.39 -1.40
CA LEU A 57 -11.74 -3.11 -2.77
C LEU A 57 -13.25 -3.31 -2.96
N GLY A 58 -13.91 -4.05 -2.07
CA GLY A 58 -15.35 -4.35 -2.16
C GLY A 58 -15.68 -5.13 -3.43
N GLU A 59 -14.76 -5.97 -3.89
CA GLU A 59 -14.89 -6.88 -5.02
C GLU A 59 -14.83 -8.32 -4.51
N THR A 60 -15.37 -9.27 -5.27
CA THR A 60 -15.27 -10.67 -4.90
C THR A 60 -13.80 -11.09 -4.90
N LEU A 61 -13.35 -11.74 -3.83
CA LEU A 61 -12.01 -12.31 -3.75
C LEU A 61 -11.92 -13.61 -4.56
N ALA A 62 -10.80 -13.80 -5.23
CA ALA A 62 -10.51 -14.99 -5.99
C ALA A 62 -10.45 -16.21 -5.07
N PRO A 63 -11.18 -17.29 -5.40
CA PRO A 63 -11.18 -18.49 -4.61
C PRO A 63 -9.79 -19.15 -4.64
N VAL A 64 -9.42 -19.77 -3.53
CA VAL A 64 -8.16 -20.51 -3.37
C VAL A 64 -8.41 -22.01 -3.22
N SER A 65 -7.43 -22.82 -3.58
CA SER A 65 -7.37 -24.26 -3.30
C SER A 65 -6.02 -24.63 -2.68
N ALA A 66 -6.02 -25.70 -1.88
CA ALA A 66 -4.79 -26.30 -1.38
C ALA A 66 -4.30 -27.33 -2.41
N GLU A 67 -3.12 -27.11 -2.96
CA GLU A 67 -2.54 -27.91 -4.03
C GLU A 67 -1.26 -28.61 -3.53
N GLY A 68 -1.09 -29.88 -3.90
CA GLY A 68 0.00 -30.73 -3.43
C GLY A 68 -0.43 -31.83 -2.44
N SER A 69 0.54 -32.49 -1.81
CA SER A 69 0.33 -33.63 -0.91
C SER A 69 1.19 -33.55 0.34
N GLY A 70 0.66 -34.00 1.48
CA GLY A 70 1.34 -33.96 2.78
C GLY A 70 1.69 -32.54 3.23
N ASP A 71 2.84 -32.37 3.87
CA ASP A 71 3.33 -31.08 4.41
C ASP A 71 3.75 -30.07 3.33
N LYS A 72 3.73 -30.48 2.05
CA LYS A 72 4.07 -29.62 0.90
C LYS A 72 2.84 -28.96 0.26
N LYS A 73 1.67 -29.00 0.92
CA LYS A 73 0.48 -28.30 0.43
C LYS A 73 0.73 -26.80 0.41
N VAL A 74 0.48 -26.19 -0.74
CA VAL A 74 0.51 -24.73 -0.91
C VAL A 74 -0.90 -24.24 -1.18
N VAL A 75 -1.28 -23.13 -0.55
CA VAL A 75 -2.54 -22.44 -0.88
C VAL A 75 -2.27 -21.52 -2.06
N GLN A 76 -3.02 -21.72 -3.15
CA GLN A 76 -2.91 -20.90 -4.35
C GLN A 76 -4.30 -20.59 -4.91
N PHE A 77 -4.39 -19.63 -5.82
CA PHE A 77 -5.65 -19.34 -6.51
C PHE A 77 -6.11 -20.54 -7.34
N LYS A 78 -7.43 -20.78 -7.39
CA LYS A 78 -7.99 -21.84 -8.21
C LYS A 78 -7.63 -21.64 -9.68
N ALA A 79 -7.49 -22.74 -10.41
CA ALA A 79 -7.07 -22.73 -11.81
C ALA A 79 -8.00 -21.91 -12.71
N ASP A 80 -9.30 -21.98 -12.45
CA ASP A 80 -10.40 -21.31 -13.17
C ASP A 80 -10.63 -19.84 -12.75
N ALA A 81 -10.01 -19.37 -11.67
CA ALA A 81 -10.18 -17.98 -11.23
C ALA A 81 -9.37 -17.02 -12.12
N THR A 82 -10.03 -16.18 -12.93
CA THR A 82 -9.35 -15.33 -13.92
C THR A 82 -9.35 -13.85 -13.57
N ILE A 83 -8.57 -13.05 -14.29
CA ILE A 83 -8.61 -11.59 -14.15
C ILE A 83 -9.94 -10.98 -14.61
N ALA A 84 -10.76 -11.70 -15.39
CA ALA A 84 -12.05 -11.20 -15.83
C ALA A 84 -12.99 -11.03 -14.63
N ASP A 85 -12.98 -12.00 -13.72
CA ASP A 85 -13.90 -12.05 -12.59
C ASP A 85 -13.32 -11.40 -11.32
N TYR A 86 -11.99 -11.42 -11.17
CA TYR A 86 -11.32 -11.06 -9.91
C TYR A 86 -10.29 -9.95 -10.10
N PRO A 87 -10.62 -8.69 -9.77
CA PRO A 87 -9.71 -7.55 -9.87
C PRO A 87 -8.41 -7.72 -9.07
N GLU A 88 -8.41 -8.47 -7.96
CA GLU A 88 -7.18 -8.72 -7.21
C GLU A 88 -6.13 -9.51 -8.00
N LEU A 89 -6.56 -10.39 -8.92
CA LEU A 89 -5.68 -11.15 -9.80
C LEU A 89 -5.13 -10.26 -10.90
N ASP A 90 -5.96 -9.33 -11.39
CA ASP A 90 -5.56 -8.34 -12.38
C ASP A 90 -4.47 -7.43 -11.81
N PHE A 91 -4.70 -6.90 -10.61
CA PHE A 91 -3.80 -5.98 -9.92
C PHE A 91 -2.54 -6.65 -9.41
N PHE A 92 -2.67 -7.71 -8.62
CA PHE A 92 -1.56 -8.26 -7.86
C PHE A 92 -0.94 -9.50 -8.47
N GLY A 93 -1.49 -9.97 -9.59
CA GLY A 93 -0.99 -11.15 -10.30
C GLY A 93 -1.27 -12.44 -9.53
N TYR A 94 -0.77 -13.53 -10.10
CA TYR A 94 -0.96 -14.86 -9.56
C TYR A 94 0.18 -15.80 -9.95
N LEU A 95 0.29 -16.88 -9.19
CA LEU A 95 1.02 -18.08 -9.55
C LEU A 95 0.10 -19.27 -9.30
N LYS A 96 -0.29 -19.96 -10.37
CA LYS A 96 -1.08 -21.18 -10.33
C LYS A 96 -0.18 -22.32 -10.77
N THR A 97 0.29 -23.11 -9.82
CA THR A 97 1.16 -24.25 -10.12
C THR A 97 0.34 -25.39 -10.70
N GLU A 98 0.90 -26.08 -11.69
CA GLU A 98 0.33 -27.28 -12.30
C GLU A 98 1.37 -28.40 -12.24
N LYS A 99 0.94 -29.64 -12.05
CA LYS A 99 1.86 -30.78 -12.01
C LYS A 99 2.60 -30.90 -13.34
N LYS A 100 3.94 -30.93 -13.28
CA LYS A 100 4.84 -31.12 -14.43
C LYS A 100 4.86 -29.97 -15.45
N SER A 101 4.39 -28.77 -15.11
CA SER A 101 4.58 -27.55 -15.91
C SER A 101 5.17 -26.42 -15.05
N SER A 102 5.58 -25.32 -15.68
CA SER A 102 5.99 -24.10 -14.96
C SER A 102 4.82 -23.35 -14.30
N GLY A 103 3.59 -23.86 -14.46
CA GLY A 103 2.36 -23.21 -14.02
C GLY A 103 2.01 -21.97 -14.84
N LYS A 104 0.83 -21.40 -14.55
CA LYS A 104 0.38 -20.11 -15.07
C LYS A 104 0.85 -18.99 -14.14
N LYS A 105 1.52 -17.98 -14.69
CA LYS A 105 2.10 -16.88 -13.92
C LYS A 105 1.77 -15.53 -14.55
N ARG A 106 1.23 -14.64 -13.72
CA ARG A 106 1.04 -13.22 -14.03
C ARG A 106 1.79 -12.38 -13.01
N SER A 107 2.67 -11.49 -13.46
CA SER A 107 3.31 -10.51 -12.59
C SER A 107 2.31 -9.44 -12.15
N ALA A 108 2.47 -8.95 -10.92
CA ALA A 108 1.66 -7.84 -10.42
C ALA A 108 1.78 -6.60 -11.33
N LYS A 109 0.64 -5.97 -11.60
CA LYS A 109 0.51 -4.72 -12.37
C LYS A 109 0.39 -3.52 -11.46
N VAL A 110 -0.14 -3.73 -10.25
CA VAL A 110 -0.07 -2.81 -9.11
C VAL A 110 1.05 -3.30 -8.20
N ARG A 111 2.10 -2.50 -8.03
CA ARG A 111 3.22 -2.79 -7.13
C ARG A 111 3.22 -1.84 -5.96
N LEU A 112 3.52 -2.38 -4.79
CA LEU A 112 3.56 -1.67 -3.52
C LEU A 112 4.96 -1.79 -2.93
N SER A 113 5.51 -0.68 -2.43
CA SER A 113 6.61 -0.73 -1.49
C SER A 113 6.11 -1.18 -0.11
N ASN A 114 7.03 -1.52 0.79
CA ASN A 114 6.67 -1.53 2.21
C ASN A 114 6.32 -0.10 2.65
N ALA A 115 5.43 0.04 3.64
CA ALA A 115 5.28 1.31 4.35
C ALA A 115 6.32 1.35 5.46
N ILE A 116 7.30 2.24 5.35
CA ILE A 116 8.42 2.35 6.28
C ILE A 116 8.21 3.59 7.15
N SER A 117 8.43 3.49 8.46
CA SER A 117 8.36 4.64 9.37
C SER A 117 9.39 5.69 8.99
N LEU A 118 9.03 6.95 9.12
CA LEU A 118 9.89 8.10 8.87
C LEU A 118 10.56 8.58 10.16
N GLU A 119 10.08 8.12 11.31
CA GLU A 119 10.73 8.31 12.61
C GLU A 119 11.37 7.02 13.10
N THR A 120 12.43 7.17 13.89
CA THR A 120 13.18 6.05 14.45
C THR A 120 12.43 5.45 15.63
N PHE A 121 12.30 4.12 15.64
CA PHE A 121 11.81 3.38 16.79
C PHE A 121 12.81 3.43 17.95
N LYS A 122 12.32 3.73 19.16
CA LYS A 122 13.15 3.92 20.36
C LYS A 122 13.06 2.78 21.38
N GLY A 123 12.33 1.70 21.08
CA GLY A 123 12.20 0.54 21.99
C GLY A 123 10.96 0.60 22.89
N ASP A 124 10.00 1.47 22.61
CA ASP A 124 8.81 1.63 23.43
C ASP A 124 8.00 0.33 23.48
N THR A 125 7.54 -0.02 24.68
CA THR A 125 6.86 -1.29 24.97
C THR A 125 5.67 -1.05 25.89
N ASP A 126 4.52 -1.60 25.51
CA ASP A 126 3.32 -1.69 26.33
C ASP A 126 3.27 -3.02 27.11
N PHE A 127 2.70 -2.97 28.31
CA PHE A 127 2.57 -4.12 29.22
C PHE A 127 1.09 -4.46 29.40
N LEU A 128 0.64 -5.42 28.61
CA LEU A 128 -0.73 -5.88 28.56
C LEU A 128 -1.01 -6.89 29.68
N THR A 129 -2.10 -6.69 30.41
CA THR A 129 -2.54 -7.61 31.46
C THR A 129 -4.03 -7.91 31.38
N ASN A 130 -4.42 -9.11 31.81
CA ASN A 130 -5.82 -9.51 31.98
C ASN A 130 -6.24 -9.51 33.46
N LYS A 131 -5.69 -8.61 34.28
CA LYS A 131 -5.83 -8.61 35.76
C LYS A 131 -7.27 -8.76 36.23
N GLY A 132 -8.22 -8.04 35.61
CA GLY A 132 -9.63 -8.13 35.97
C GLY A 132 -10.26 -9.53 35.77
N GLN A 133 -9.70 -10.38 34.91
CA GLN A 133 -10.11 -11.79 34.79
C GLN A 133 -9.38 -12.69 35.79
N ALA A 134 -8.11 -12.43 36.05
CA ALA A 134 -7.32 -13.19 37.03
C ALA A 134 -7.89 -13.05 38.45
N ASP A 135 -8.35 -11.85 38.81
CA ASP A 135 -8.96 -11.57 40.12
C ASP A 135 -10.24 -12.36 40.38
N LYS A 136 -11.03 -12.65 39.34
CA LYS A 136 -12.24 -13.48 39.47
C LYS A 136 -11.93 -14.91 39.89
N LEU A 137 -10.71 -15.38 39.66
CA LEU A 137 -10.23 -16.70 40.05
C LEU A 137 -9.28 -16.65 41.25
N GLY A 138 -8.93 -15.47 41.76
CA GLY A 138 -7.94 -15.31 42.83
C GLY A 138 -6.53 -15.78 42.43
N VAL A 139 -6.18 -15.71 41.14
CA VAL A 139 -4.87 -16.15 40.63
C VAL A 139 -4.02 -14.97 40.16
N ASN A 140 -2.70 -15.19 40.06
CA ASN A 140 -1.80 -14.21 39.45
C ASN A 140 -1.94 -14.21 37.92
N MET A 141 -1.83 -13.03 37.31
CA MET A 141 -1.81 -12.86 35.87
C MET A 141 -0.40 -12.93 35.29
N ASN A 142 -0.33 -13.34 34.03
CA ASN A 142 0.86 -13.14 33.21
C ASN A 142 0.78 -11.79 32.50
N ILE A 143 1.93 -11.12 32.36
CA ILE A 143 2.06 -9.88 31.59
C ILE A 143 2.54 -10.25 30.19
N ALA A 144 1.83 -9.76 29.17
CA ALA A 144 2.29 -9.78 27.79
C ALA A 144 2.91 -8.44 27.44
N GLN A 145 3.95 -8.45 26.62
CA GLN A 145 4.63 -7.25 26.16
C GLN A 145 4.36 -7.05 24.69
N ALA A 146 4.09 -5.81 24.27
CA ALA A 146 3.98 -5.47 22.87
C ALA A 146 4.81 -4.23 22.59
N GLU A 147 5.73 -4.32 21.63
CA GLU A 147 6.39 -3.12 21.14
C GLU A 147 5.34 -2.18 20.52
N ILE A 148 5.48 -0.89 20.81
CA ILE A 148 4.60 0.15 20.30
C ILE A 148 5.40 1.24 19.58
N HIS A 149 4.85 1.79 18.51
CA HIS A 149 5.47 2.88 17.77
C HIS A 149 4.41 3.62 16.96
N GLN A 150 4.19 4.89 17.31
CA GLN A 150 3.40 5.82 16.51
C GLN A 150 4.36 6.62 15.62
N SER A 151 4.12 6.61 14.32
CA SER A 151 4.98 7.33 13.38
C SER A 151 4.25 7.67 12.08
N TYR A 152 4.79 8.62 11.33
CA TYR A 152 4.52 8.75 9.91
C TYR A 152 5.13 7.57 9.14
N TYR A 153 4.37 7.00 8.21
CA TYR A 153 4.80 5.94 7.33
C TYR A 153 4.72 6.38 5.89
N ARG A 154 5.72 6.01 5.09
CA ARG A 154 5.75 6.24 3.65
C ARG A 154 5.67 4.94 2.88
N TYR A 155 4.76 4.88 1.91
CA TYR A 155 4.77 3.83 0.88
C TYR A 155 4.53 4.41 -0.51
N THR A 156 4.80 3.60 -1.54
CA THR A 156 4.60 3.97 -2.94
C THR A 156 3.78 2.90 -3.65
N VAL A 157 2.83 3.36 -4.46
CA VAL A 157 2.02 2.56 -5.37
C VAL A 157 2.46 2.88 -6.80
N THR A 158 2.76 1.87 -7.59
CA THR A 158 2.98 2.01 -9.03
C THR A 158 2.07 1.08 -9.80
N VAL A 159 1.37 1.59 -10.82
CA VAL A 159 0.42 0.83 -11.64
C VAL A 159 0.83 0.89 -13.11
N ASP A 160 1.01 -0.27 -13.73
CA ASP A 160 1.23 -0.41 -15.17
C ASP A 160 -0.13 -0.32 -15.90
N LEU A 161 -0.62 0.89 -16.17
CA LEU A 161 -1.98 1.13 -16.69
C LEU A 161 -2.25 0.42 -18.02
N ASP A 162 -1.25 0.38 -18.90
CA ASP A 162 -1.29 -0.35 -20.19
C ASP A 162 -1.39 -1.87 -20.06
N GLN A 163 -1.24 -2.44 -18.85
CA GLN A 163 -1.31 -3.88 -18.60
C GLN A 163 -2.50 -4.31 -17.73
N ILE A 164 -3.26 -3.35 -17.18
CA ILE A 164 -4.49 -3.62 -16.43
C ILE A 164 -5.54 -4.19 -17.39
N GLY A 165 -6.24 -5.24 -16.96
CA GLY A 165 -7.26 -5.91 -17.74
C GLY A 165 -6.74 -6.65 -18.97
N ILE A 166 -5.43 -6.90 -19.07
CA ILE A 166 -4.82 -7.67 -20.17
C ILE A 166 -4.07 -8.86 -19.59
N ASP A 167 -4.50 -10.08 -19.87
CA ASP A 167 -3.82 -11.32 -19.50
C ASP A 167 -3.55 -12.20 -20.72
N SER A 168 -2.28 -12.25 -21.14
CA SER A 168 -1.84 -13.08 -22.25
C SER A 168 -1.82 -14.58 -21.92
N VAL A 169 -1.90 -14.96 -20.64
CA VAL A 169 -1.85 -16.37 -20.24
C VAL A 169 -3.20 -17.06 -20.43
N ASP A 170 -4.29 -16.33 -20.15
CA ASP A 170 -5.67 -16.79 -20.31
C ASP A 170 -6.38 -16.15 -21.52
N ASP A 171 -5.64 -15.40 -22.35
CA ASP A 171 -6.11 -14.63 -23.52
C ASP A 171 -7.30 -13.69 -23.21
N ILE A 172 -7.18 -12.95 -22.10
CA ILE A 172 -8.21 -12.03 -21.63
C ILE A 172 -7.80 -10.60 -21.96
N LYS A 173 -8.74 -9.85 -22.54
CA LYS A 173 -8.66 -8.41 -22.69
C LYS A 173 -9.99 -7.78 -22.31
N LEU A 174 -9.99 -7.00 -21.24
CA LEU A 174 -11.16 -6.27 -20.76
C LEU A 174 -11.35 -4.98 -21.57
N GLU A 175 -12.58 -4.49 -21.57
CA GLU A 175 -12.94 -3.20 -22.16
C GLU A 175 -12.31 -2.03 -21.39
N ALA A 176 -12.12 -0.90 -22.07
CA ALA A 176 -11.52 0.30 -21.48
C ALA A 176 -12.29 0.80 -20.26
N GLU A 177 -13.62 0.74 -20.30
CA GLU A 177 -14.51 1.12 -19.20
C GLU A 177 -14.23 0.31 -17.92
N GLU A 178 -14.08 -1.01 -18.03
CA GLU A 178 -13.82 -1.88 -16.89
C GLU A 178 -12.41 -1.64 -16.31
N LYS A 179 -11.42 -1.38 -17.16
CA LYS A 179 -10.06 -1.01 -16.70
C LYS A 179 -10.07 0.30 -15.92
N ASN A 180 -10.76 1.31 -16.45
CA ASN A 180 -10.93 2.60 -15.78
C ASN A 180 -11.63 2.44 -14.43
N ARG A 181 -12.78 1.74 -14.41
CA ARG A 181 -13.57 1.47 -13.19
C ARG A 181 -12.71 0.80 -12.11
N ARG A 182 -11.93 -0.21 -12.50
CA ARG A 182 -11.02 -0.92 -11.57
C ARG A 182 -9.99 0.03 -10.96
N VAL A 183 -9.26 0.78 -11.78
CA VAL A 183 -8.23 1.70 -11.27
C VAL A 183 -8.83 2.84 -10.44
N ALA A 184 -9.99 3.37 -10.84
CA ALA A 184 -10.74 4.35 -10.04
C ALA A 184 -11.11 3.78 -8.66
N LYS A 185 -11.60 2.54 -8.60
CA LYS A 185 -11.92 1.86 -7.34
C LYS A 185 -10.68 1.63 -6.48
N LEU A 186 -9.56 1.27 -7.08
CA LEU A 186 -8.27 1.17 -6.36
C LEU A 186 -7.88 2.51 -5.72
N LEU A 187 -8.05 3.62 -6.45
CA LEU A 187 -7.78 4.97 -5.94
C LEU A 187 -8.72 5.34 -4.79
N ASP A 188 -10.02 5.02 -4.91
CA ASP A 188 -11.00 5.23 -3.83
C ASP A 188 -10.65 4.37 -2.60
N THR A 189 -10.25 3.11 -2.78
CA THR A 189 -9.79 2.25 -1.68
C THR A 189 -8.56 2.83 -0.99
N ILE A 190 -7.60 3.38 -1.73
CA ILE A 190 -6.41 4.04 -1.16
C ILE A 190 -6.80 5.29 -0.36
N ALA A 191 -7.75 6.09 -0.86
CA ALA A 191 -8.22 7.31 -0.21
C ALA A 191 -8.86 7.06 1.17
N PHE A 192 -9.43 5.86 1.39
CA PHE A 192 -10.11 5.47 2.63
C PHE A 192 -9.48 4.26 3.33
N LEU A 193 -8.24 3.91 2.99
CA LEU A 193 -7.62 2.67 3.46
C LEU A 193 -7.49 2.65 4.98
N TYR A 194 -7.85 1.52 5.59
CA TYR A 194 -7.62 1.27 7.02
C TYR A 194 -7.02 -0.11 7.25
N ARG A 195 -6.72 -0.43 8.52
CA ARG A 195 -6.27 -1.77 8.92
C ARG A 195 -6.85 -2.15 10.26
N ASP A 196 -7.53 -3.29 10.31
CA ASP A 196 -7.91 -3.92 11.57
C ASP A 196 -6.76 -4.80 12.07
N ILE A 197 -6.25 -4.53 13.26
CA ILE A 197 -5.14 -5.27 13.86
C ILE A 197 -5.29 -5.32 15.39
N ARG A 198 -5.17 -6.51 15.97
CA ARG A 198 -5.18 -6.73 17.44
C ARG A 198 -6.32 -6.00 18.18
N GLY A 199 -7.52 -6.02 17.58
CA GLY A 199 -8.73 -5.46 18.20
C GLY A 199 -8.92 -3.96 18.02
N ARG A 200 -8.07 -3.27 17.25
CA ARG A 200 -8.20 -1.85 16.90
C ARG A 200 -8.17 -1.64 15.39
N ARG A 201 -8.62 -0.45 14.98
CA ARG A 201 -8.59 0.01 13.58
C ARG A 201 -7.60 1.15 13.44
N GLU A 202 -6.57 0.93 12.64
CA GLU A 202 -5.57 1.93 12.26
C GLU A 202 -6.02 2.65 10.98
N ASP A 203 -5.94 3.98 11.02
CA ASP A 203 -6.23 4.86 9.89
C ASP A 203 -5.02 4.93 8.96
N LEU A 204 -5.14 4.44 7.72
CA LEU A 204 -4.04 4.47 6.73
C LEU A 204 -4.32 5.51 5.63
N LYS A 205 -5.27 6.42 5.86
CA LYS A 205 -5.63 7.47 4.90
C LYS A 205 -4.45 8.40 4.64
N PRO A 206 -4.24 8.85 3.39
CA PRO A 206 -3.18 9.79 3.07
C PRO A 206 -3.32 11.10 3.83
N LEU A 207 -2.22 11.52 4.44
CA LEU A 207 -2.02 12.84 5.03
C LEU A 207 -1.26 13.76 4.08
N PHE A 208 -0.37 13.17 3.28
CA PHE A 208 0.28 13.79 2.15
C PHE A 208 0.40 12.76 1.02
N ILE A 209 0.21 13.19 -0.22
CA ILE A 209 0.34 12.34 -1.40
C ILE A 209 0.90 13.15 -2.56
N ILE A 210 1.81 12.56 -3.33
CA ILE A 210 2.32 13.17 -4.56
C ILE A 210 2.44 12.10 -5.64
N GLY A 211 2.07 12.47 -6.87
CA GLY A 211 2.09 11.54 -7.98
C GLY A 211 1.15 11.91 -9.11
N GLY A 212 1.07 11.02 -10.08
CA GLY A 212 0.42 11.31 -11.35
C GLY A 212 0.53 10.16 -12.36
N VAL A 213 0.11 10.43 -13.59
CA VAL A 213 0.11 9.49 -14.70
C VAL A 213 1.17 9.90 -15.71
N TYR A 214 2.23 9.10 -15.82
CA TYR A 214 3.44 9.44 -16.57
C TYR A 214 3.66 8.49 -17.75
N ASP A 215 4.47 8.90 -18.73
CA ASP A 215 4.98 8.02 -19.80
C ASP A 215 6.04 7.01 -19.31
N VAL A 216 6.39 7.06 -18.02
CA VAL A 216 7.34 6.15 -17.37
C VAL A 216 6.68 5.41 -16.20
N LYS A 217 7.06 4.15 -16.01
CA LYS A 217 6.58 3.28 -14.92
C LYS A 217 7.57 3.25 -13.75
N ASN A 218 8.01 4.44 -13.33
CA ASN A 218 9.03 4.61 -12.30
C ASN A 218 8.37 5.07 -10.98
N PRO A 219 8.72 4.50 -9.81
CA PRO A 219 8.36 5.05 -8.50
C PRO A 219 9.17 6.34 -8.18
N ILE A 220 8.93 7.41 -8.95
CA ILE A 220 9.74 8.65 -9.00
C ILE A 220 10.04 9.22 -7.60
N PHE A 221 9.05 9.30 -6.72
CA PHE A 221 9.16 9.96 -5.42
C PHE A 221 9.46 9.03 -4.25
N GLN A 222 9.59 7.72 -4.48
CA GLN A 222 9.69 6.71 -3.41
C GLN A 222 10.82 6.97 -2.42
N ASN A 223 11.93 7.56 -2.87
CA ASN A 223 13.10 7.84 -2.02
C ASN A 223 13.21 9.31 -1.60
N ASN A 224 12.31 10.17 -2.07
CA ASN A 224 12.43 11.63 -2.00
C ASN A 224 11.39 12.27 -1.07
N VAL A 225 10.23 11.63 -0.90
CA VAL A 225 9.23 12.05 0.09
C VAL A 225 9.68 11.60 1.47
N ASP A 226 9.73 12.54 2.41
CA ASP A 226 10.25 12.34 3.76
C ASP A 226 9.66 13.37 4.72
N VAL A 227 9.58 13.02 6.00
CA VAL A 227 9.09 13.90 7.07
C VAL A 227 10.22 14.09 8.08
N LYS A 228 10.52 15.35 8.39
CA LYS A 228 11.48 15.71 9.43
C LYS A 228 10.92 16.86 10.25
N ASP A 229 10.93 16.73 11.58
CA ASP A 229 10.43 17.75 12.49
C ASP A 229 9.00 18.23 12.11
N ASN A 230 8.10 17.26 11.88
CA ASN A 230 6.73 17.47 11.39
C ASN A 230 6.59 18.25 10.06
N LYS A 231 7.64 18.30 9.24
CA LYS A 231 7.65 18.98 7.94
C LYS A 231 7.94 18.02 6.80
N ILE A 232 7.23 18.18 5.69
CA ILE A 232 7.58 17.52 4.43
C ILE A 232 8.87 18.14 3.90
N THR A 233 9.83 17.30 3.49
CA THR A 233 11.08 17.80 2.90
C THR A 233 10.87 18.22 1.44
N VAL A 234 10.25 19.38 1.21
CA VAL A 234 9.86 19.89 -0.12
C VAL A 234 11.05 19.96 -1.09
N SER A 235 12.22 20.40 -0.63
CA SER A 235 13.42 20.50 -1.46
C SER A 235 13.89 19.16 -2.06
N LYS A 236 13.68 18.03 -1.37
CA LYS A 236 13.99 16.69 -1.90
C LYS A 236 13.05 16.29 -3.03
N ILE A 237 11.80 16.77 -2.98
CA ILE A 237 10.78 16.52 -3.99
C ILE A 237 11.08 17.38 -5.23
N GLU A 238 11.31 18.68 -5.05
CA GLU A 238 11.69 19.60 -6.13
C GLU A 238 12.93 19.11 -6.90
N GLY A 239 13.92 18.56 -6.18
CA GLY A 239 15.13 18.03 -6.81
C GLY A 239 14.95 16.83 -7.74
N VAL A 240 13.76 16.23 -7.81
CA VAL A 240 13.43 15.13 -8.74
C VAL A 240 12.22 15.42 -9.63
N LEU A 241 11.70 16.66 -9.61
CA LEU A 241 10.67 17.12 -10.54
C LEU A 241 11.33 17.51 -11.87
N TYR A 242 11.48 16.53 -12.76
CA TYR A 242 11.93 16.78 -14.13
C TYR A 242 10.86 17.52 -14.94
N ASP A 243 11.29 18.37 -15.89
CA ASP A 243 10.40 19.10 -16.80
C ASP A 243 9.40 18.18 -17.52
N THR A 244 9.77 16.93 -17.76
CA THR A 244 8.92 15.94 -18.46
C THR A 244 7.78 15.37 -17.60
N ILE A 245 7.78 15.59 -16.29
CA ILE A 245 6.77 15.04 -15.37
C ILE A 245 6.02 16.11 -14.58
N VAL A 246 6.54 17.35 -14.52
CA VAL A 246 6.03 18.39 -13.63
C VAL A 246 4.56 18.71 -13.92
N ASP A 247 4.18 18.84 -15.20
CA ASP A 247 2.82 19.17 -15.62
C ASP A 247 1.79 18.06 -15.33
N ASP A 248 2.26 16.81 -15.20
CA ASP A 248 1.45 15.63 -14.89
C ASP A 248 1.58 15.21 -13.41
N THR A 249 2.30 15.99 -12.58
CA THR A 249 2.48 15.71 -11.15
C THR A 249 1.47 16.51 -10.33
N TYR A 250 0.69 15.80 -9.52
CA TYR A 250 -0.25 16.39 -8.59
C TYR A 250 0.24 16.18 -7.16
N CYS A 251 -0.16 17.07 -6.25
CA CYS A 251 0.14 16.98 -4.84
C CYS A 251 -1.14 17.19 -4.01
N GLY A 252 -1.35 16.36 -2.99
CA GLY A 252 -2.42 16.48 -2.03
C GLY A 252 -1.85 16.61 -0.62
N VAL A 253 -2.43 17.48 0.21
CA VAL A 253 -2.08 17.62 1.63
C VAL A 253 -3.33 17.79 2.49
N VAL A 254 -3.33 17.21 3.70
CA VAL A 254 -4.34 17.49 4.73
C VAL A 254 -3.97 18.79 5.42
N GLU A 255 -4.92 19.72 5.45
CA GLU A 255 -4.76 21.05 6.08
C GLU A 255 -4.28 20.92 7.53
N GLU A 256 -3.36 21.80 7.94
CA GLU A 256 -2.77 21.85 9.30
C GLU A 256 -2.05 20.58 9.78
N GLN A 257 -1.88 19.54 8.95
CA GLN A 257 -1.19 18.31 9.37
C GLN A 257 0.32 18.50 9.55
N PHE A 258 0.95 19.26 8.65
CA PHE A 258 2.39 19.51 8.65
C PHE A 258 2.68 20.97 8.94
N ASP A 259 3.76 21.25 9.68
CA ASP A 259 4.12 22.60 10.08
C ASP A 259 4.45 23.51 8.88
N ASN A 260 4.79 22.93 7.73
CA ASN A 260 5.07 23.64 6.48
C ASN A 260 3.99 23.43 5.41
N THR A 261 2.73 23.27 5.81
CA THR A 261 1.58 23.12 4.88
C THR A 261 1.52 24.26 3.85
N GLU A 262 1.77 25.51 4.24
CA GLU A 262 1.77 26.64 3.30
C GLU A 262 2.91 26.55 2.27
N GLU A 263 4.11 26.13 2.67
CA GLU A 263 5.22 25.90 1.74
C GLU A 263 4.88 24.80 0.73
N ILE A 264 4.22 23.73 1.19
CA ILE A 264 3.79 22.61 0.34
C ILE A 264 2.79 23.11 -0.71
N LYS A 265 1.81 23.94 -0.32
CA LYS A 265 0.83 24.53 -1.25
C LYS A 265 1.51 25.47 -2.26
N GLU A 266 2.40 26.34 -1.80
CA GLU A 266 3.06 27.32 -2.67
C GLU A 266 3.99 26.67 -3.69
N LYS A 267 4.84 25.72 -3.26
CA LYS A 267 5.89 25.14 -4.12
C LYS A 267 5.45 23.92 -4.91
N LEU A 268 4.59 23.08 -4.33
CA LEU A 268 4.13 21.84 -4.97
C LEU A 268 2.71 21.96 -5.51
N GLN A 269 2.11 23.16 -5.45
CA GLN A 269 0.73 23.43 -5.88
C GLN A 269 -0.27 22.45 -5.26
N ALA A 270 -0.04 22.09 -3.99
CA ALA A 270 -0.80 21.05 -3.34
C ALA A 270 -2.27 21.46 -3.11
N THR A 271 -3.18 20.53 -3.35
CA THR A 271 -4.61 20.67 -3.12
C THR A 271 -5.06 19.86 -1.91
N ASP A 272 -6.34 19.95 -1.55
CA ASP A 272 -6.94 18.98 -0.62
C ASP A 272 -6.97 17.55 -1.22
N MET A 273 -7.11 16.54 -0.34
CA MET A 273 -7.15 15.12 -0.73
C MET A 273 -8.24 14.79 -1.75
N PRO A 274 -9.52 15.23 -1.57
CA PRO A 274 -10.56 14.98 -2.57
C PRO A 274 -10.20 15.50 -3.96
N THR A 275 -9.68 16.73 -4.05
CA THR A 275 -9.28 17.37 -5.32
C THR A 275 -8.12 16.62 -5.96
N PHE A 276 -7.14 16.18 -5.17
CA PHE A 276 -6.04 15.36 -5.66
C PHE A 276 -6.55 14.05 -6.29
N PHE A 277 -7.37 13.29 -5.56
CA PHE A 277 -7.87 12.00 -6.05
C PHE A 277 -8.76 12.14 -7.29
N ASN A 278 -9.57 13.21 -7.35
CA ASN A 278 -10.38 13.50 -8.55
C ASN A 278 -9.50 13.82 -9.76
N SER A 279 -8.45 14.62 -9.59
CA SER A 279 -7.52 14.97 -10.67
C SER A 279 -6.81 13.74 -11.23
N VAL A 280 -6.31 12.86 -10.34
CA VAL A 280 -5.65 11.60 -10.76
C VAL A 280 -6.64 10.64 -11.42
N LYS A 281 -7.86 10.50 -10.90
CA LYS A 281 -8.91 9.67 -11.53
C LYS A 281 -9.27 10.18 -12.92
N GLN A 282 -9.38 11.49 -13.10
CA GLN A 282 -9.61 12.09 -14.42
C GLN A 282 -8.48 11.74 -15.40
N LYS A 283 -7.21 11.84 -14.99
CA LYS A 283 -6.07 11.44 -15.84
C LYS A 283 -6.08 9.96 -16.22
N VAL A 284 -6.51 9.09 -15.31
CA VAL A 284 -6.69 7.66 -15.61
C VAL A 284 -7.84 7.45 -16.61
N ALA A 285 -8.95 8.16 -16.46
CA ALA A 285 -10.08 8.09 -17.39
C ALA A 285 -9.69 8.58 -18.79
N GLU A 286 -9.08 9.77 -18.90
CA GLU A 286 -8.55 10.33 -20.16
C GLU A 286 -7.64 9.33 -20.88
N TYR A 287 -6.80 8.61 -20.14
CA TYR A 287 -5.92 7.59 -20.69
C TYR A 287 -6.69 6.41 -21.31
N TYR A 288 -7.69 5.86 -20.62
CA TYR A 288 -8.44 4.71 -21.13
C TYR A 288 -9.47 5.09 -22.21
N GLU A 289 -10.07 6.27 -22.14
CA GLU A 289 -11.01 6.78 -23.17
C GLU A 289 -10.32 7.08 -24.51
N SER A 290 -9.01 7.23 -24.49
CA SER A 290 -8.20 7.44 -25.70
C SER A 290 -8.00 6.17 -26.57
N TYR A 291 -8.57 5.01 -26.19
CA TYR A 291 -8.34 3.71 -26.85
C TYR A 291 -9.57 2.83 -27.02
#